data_AF-W6TF10-F1
#
_entry.id   AF-W6TF10-F1
#
_cell.length_a   1.000
_cell.length_b   1.000
_cell.length_c   1.000
_cell.angle_alpha   90.00
_cell.angle_beta   90.00
_cell.angle_gamma   90.00
#
_symmetry.space_group_name_H-M   'P 1'
#
loop_
_entity.id
_entity.type
_entity.pdbx_description
1 polymer ?
#
loop_
_entity_poly.entity_id
_entity_poly.type
_entity_poly.pdbx_seq_one_letter_code
_entity_poly.pdbx_strand_id
1 'polypeptide(L)'
;MEEKYTCLQDVLYDIYNSDENPMNSSTESYWIDIISKFVLNKKDLLQKLEQYFNMWDLGERGVDYLEKIGEFYEYERASWCFYYLFISLSFLKDPSFIPEVMKYFLPSGKDSGPWEMEDMWTESMLHIVTNYRRWGAIYIQWAMRSLHLLDFGADWAAEDLMVSMIFHTFYYITPNEFPDLPVVNALPLGNRDLVKRLLKKIIKHRKNCLLEHKDDLQANISVPLWRQTLVCAEYVLGQLLLLPEEVVGIGHR
;
A
#
# COMPACT_ATOMS: atom_id res chain seq x y z
N MET A 1 25.32 -10.04 -25.57
CA MET A 1 23.89 -9.85 -25.76
C MET A 1 23.69 -8.36 -25.94
N GLU A 2 23.12 -7.92 -27.06
CA GLU A 2 22.71 -6.51 -27.21
C GLU A 2 21.65 -6.21 -26.15
N GLU A 3 21.81 -5.09 -25.44
CA GLU A 3 20.76 -4.61 -24.55
C GLU A 3 19.60 -4.12 -25.41
N LYS A 4 18.51 -4.90 -25.44
CA LYS A 4 17.26 -4.57 -26.15
C LYS A 4 16.69 -3.20 -25.73
N TYR A 5 16.97 -2.78 -24.50
CA TYR A 5 16.43 -1.57 -23.90
C TYR A 5 17.57 -0.66 -23.44
N THR A 6 17.51 0.61 -23.81
CA THR A 6 18.52 1.61 -23.44
C THR A 6 18.07 2.51 -22.30
N CYS A 7 16.76 2.62 -22.08
CA CYS A 7 16.17 3.37 -20.98
C CYS A 7 14.83 2.79 -20.52
N LEU A 8 14.34 3.26 -19.37
CA LEU A 8 13.02 2.86 -18.83
C LEU A 8 11.87 3.15 -19.82
N GLN A 9 11.98 4.21 -20.62
CA GLN A 9 10.94 4.54 -21.60
C GLN A 9 10.78 3.47 -22.67
N ASP A 10 11.87 2.82 -23.09
CA ASP A 10 11.82 1.74 -24.08
C ASP A 10 11.04 0.54 -23.52
N VAL A 11 11.26 0.22 -22.24
CA VAL A 11 10.55 -0.86 -21.55
C VAL A 11 9.06 -0.55 -21.42
N LEU A 12 8.72 0.67 -21.00
CA LEU A 12 7.33 1.09 -20.86
C LEU A 12 6.61 1.12 -22.21
N TYR A 13 7.32 1.49 -23.28
CA TYR A 13 6.78 1.45 -24.64
C TYR A 13 6.48 0.01 -25.07
N ASP A 14 7.35 -0.94 -24.77
CA ASP A 14 7.13 -2.37 -25.07
C ASP A 14 5.98 -2.96 -24.23
N ILE A 15 5.88 -2.61 -22.94
CA ILE A 15 4.75 -3.01 -22.09
C ILE A 15 3.44 -2.43 -22.63
N TYR A 16 3.43 -1.12 -22.92
CA TYR A 16 2.25 -0.41 -23.42
C TYR A 16 1.80 -0.96 -24.77
N ASN A 17 2.74 -1.33 -25.65
CA ASN A 17 2.46 -1.83 -27.00
C ASN A 17 2.42 -3.35 -27.11
N SER A 18 2.44 -4.08 -26.00
CA SER A 18 2.38 -5.53 -25.98
C SER A 18 1.08 -6.04 -26.62
N ASP A 19 1.20 -7.05 -27.48
CA ASP A 19 0.07 -7.77 -28.08
C ASP A 19 -0.54 -8.79 -27.10
N GLU A 20 0.18 -9.14 -26.03
CA GLU A 20 -0.27 -10.00 -24.94
C GLU A 20 -0.47 -9.19 -23.66
N ASN A 21 -1.32 -9.66 -22.74
CA ASN A 21 -1.46 -9.06 -21.42
C ASN A 21 -0.15 -9.24 -20.62
N PRO A 22 0.63 -8.17 -20.38
CA PRO A 22 1.93 -8.26 -19.73
C PRO A 22 1.79 -8.58 -18.24
N MET A 23 0.60 -8.44 -17.64
CA MET A 23 0.32 -8.82 -16.24
C MET A 23 0.03 -10.32 -16.05
N ASN A 24 0.16 -11.14 -17.09
CA ASN A 24 0.13 -12.59 -16.88
C ASN A 24 1.31 -13.01 -15.99
N SER A 25 1.05 -13.87 -14.99
CA SER A 25 2.03 -14.33 -13.99
C SER A 25 3.36 -14.83 -14.59
N SER A 26 3.33 -15.40 -15.80
CA SER A 26 4.54 -15.87 -16.50
C SER A 26 5.44 -14.75 -17.01
N THR A 27 4.89 -13.57 -17.32
CA THR A 27 5.62 -12.41 -17.86
C THR A 27 5.93 -11.35 -16.82
N GLU A 28 5.24 -11.35 -15.69
CA GLU A 28 5.41 -10.36 -14.64
C GLU A 28 6.84 -10.30 -14.09
N SER A 29 7.39 -11.46 -13.71
CA SER A 29 8.76 -11.56 -13.20
C SER A 29 9.81 -11.04 -14.18
N TYR A 30 9.58 -11.23 -15.49
CA TYR A 30 10.45 -10.75 -16.55
C TYR A 30 10.48 -9.22 -16.61
N TRP A 31 9.31 -8.58 -16.57
CA TRP A 31 9.20 -7.11 -16.62
C TRP A 31 9.79 -6.46 -15.37
N ILE A 32 9.52 -7.02 -14.19
CA ILE A 32 10.09 -6.56 -12.93
C ILE A 32 11.63 -6.64 -12.97
N ASP A 33 12.19 -7.76 -13.44
CA ASP A 33 13.65 -7.93 -13.57
C ASP A 33 14.26 -6.89 -14.52
N ILE A 34 13.64 -6.65 -15.69
CA ILE A 34 14.13 -5.66 -16.64
C ILE A 34 14.07 -4.25 -16.06
N ILE A 35 12.95 -3.84 -15.47
CA ILE A 35 12.80 -2.50 -14.92
C ILE A 35 13.82 -2.27 -13.78
N SER A 36 14.11 -3.29 -12.99
CA SER A 36 15.08 -3.20 -11.89
C SER A 36 16.51 -2.84 -12.33
N LYS A 37 16.85 -3.04 -13.62
CA LYS A 37 18.18 -2.75 -14.18
C LYS A 37 18.41 -1.27 -14.45
N PHE A 38 17.35 -0.46 -14.49
CA PHE A 38 17.46 0.97 -14.75
C PHE A 38 17.68 1.74 -13.45
N VAL A 39 18.50 2.78 -13.49
CA VAL A 39 18.62 3.72 -12.36
C VAL A 39 17.33 4.52 -12.28
N LEU A 40 16.46 4.13 -11.34
CA LEU A 40 15.16 4.78 -11.15
C LEU A 40 15.33 6.04 -10.28
N ASN A 41 15.17 7.20 -10.91
CA ASN A 41 15.03 8.47 -10.20
C ASN A 41 13.61 8.57 -9.63
N LYS A 42 13.48 8.83 -8.32
CA LYS A 42 12.16 8.98 -7.64
C LYS A 42 11.26 9.97 -8.36
N LYS A 43 11.78 11.13 -8.76
CA LYS A 43 10.98 12.19 -9.42
C LYS A 43 10.43 11.72 -10.76
N ASP A 44 11.29 11.11 -11.58
CA ASP A 44 10.91 10.65 -12.91
C ASP A 44 9.92 9.48 -12.82
N LEU A 45 10.11 8.59 -11.84
CA LEU A 45 9.20 7.48 -11.56
C LEU A 45 7.82 7.99 -11.15
N LEU A 46 7.75 8.94 -10.21
CA LEU A 46 6.48 9.54 -9.76
C LEU A 46 5.77 10.31 -10.88
N GLN A 47 6.52 11.01 -11.74
CA GLN A 47 5.95 11.72 -12.89
C GLN A 47 5.33 10.76 -13.90
N LYS A 48 6.03 9.66 -14.23
CA LYS A 48 5.48 8.63 -15.13
C LYS A 48 4.30 7.91 -14.51
N LEU A 49 4.37 7.59 -13.22
CA LEU A 49 3.29 6.96 -12.48
C LEU A 49 2.02 7.81 -12.55
N GLU A 50 2.14 9.12 -12.32
CA GLU A 50 1.04 10.07 -12.45
C GLU A 50 0.50 10.17 -13.88
N GLN A 51 1.39 10.18 -14.89
CA GLN A 51 0.98 10.18 -16.29
C GLN A 51 0.08 8.98 -16.62
N TYR A 52 0.54 7.76 -16.31
CA TYR A 52 -0.20 6.54 -16.65
C TYR A 52 -1.45 6.37 -15.79
N PHE A 53 -1.41 6.79 -14.53
CA PHE A 53 -2.61 6.84 -13.69
C PHE A 53 -3.69 7.75 -14.30
N ASN A 54 -3.32 8.95 -14.75
CA ASN A 54 -4.28 9.89 -15.35
C ASN A 54 -4.86 9.35 -16.66
N MET A 55 -4.05 8.70 -17.50
CA MET A 55 -4.54 8.04 -18.72
C MET A 55 -5.57 6.95 -18.40
N TRP A 56 -5.26 6.12 -17.41
CA TRP A 56 -6.17 5.09 -16.94
C TRP A 56 -7.46 5.69 -16.35
N ASP A 57 -7.37 6.63 -15.41
CA ASP A 57 -8.52 7.26 -14.74
C ASP A 57 -9.45 7.98 -15.73
N LEU A 58 -8.92 8.64 -16.76
CA LEU A 58 -9.72 9.28 -17.80
C LEU A 58 -10.46 8.27 -18.68
N GLY A 59 -9.82 7.15 -19.01
CA GLY A 59 -10.41 6.11 -19.85
C GLY A 59 -11.43 5.25 -19.14
N GLU A 60 -11.17 4.91 -17.87
CA GLU A 60 -12.19 4.38 -16.99
C GLU A 60 -13.42 5.29 -17.03
N ARG A 61 -13.26 6.59 -16.75
CA ARG A 61 -14.34 7.60 -16.78
C ARG A 61 -15.06 7.78 -18.11
N GLY A 62 -14.65 7.12 -19.18
CA GLY A 62 -15.26 7.27 -20.49
C GLY A 62 -15.04 8.65 -21.09
N VAL A 63 -14.01 9.37 -20.63
CA VAL A 63 -13.73 10.75 -21.04
C VAL A 63 -12.72 10.81 -22.19
N ASP A 64 -11.68 9.96 -22.16
CA ASP A 64 -10.58 9.94 -23.15
C ASP A 64 -9.98 8.52 -23.25
N TYR A 65 -9.02 8.25 -24.13
CA TYR A 65 -8.29 6.96 -24.22
C TYR A 65 -9.17 5.72 -24.48
N LEU A 66 -10.27 5.91 -25.21
CA LEU A 66 -11.21 4.85 -25.62
C LEU A 66 -10.82 4.18 -26.95
N GLU A 67 -9.68 4.53 -27.53
CA GLU A 67 -9.18 3.88 -28.75
C GLU A 67 -8.66 2.48 -28.43
N LYS A 68 -8.95 1.53 -29.32
CA LYS A 68 -8.38 0.18 -29.28
C LYS A 68 -7.07 0.15 -30.04
N ILE A 69 -6.01 -0.34 -29.40
CA ILE A 69 -4.74 -0.64 -30.04
C ILE A 69 -4.48 -2.15 -29.90
N GLY A 70 -4.66 -2.87 -31.01
CA GLY A 70 -4.75 -4.33 -30.97
C GLY A 70 -6.06 -4.76 -30.32
N GLU A 71 -5.98 -5.67 -29.34
CA GLU A 71 -7.15 -6.20 -28.62
C GLU A 71 -7.54 -5.39 -27.37
N PHE A 72 -6.70 -4.42 -26.95
CA PHE A 72 -6.85 -3.69 -25.69
C PHE A 72 -7.06 -2.19 -25.92
N TYR A 73 -7.80 -1.56 -25.02
CA TYR A 73 -7.94 -0.10 -25.00
C TYR A 73 -6.68 0.57 -24.46
N GLU A 74 -6.44 1.81 -24.87
CA GLU A 74 -5.31 2.61 -24.38
C GLU A 74 -5.26 2.72 -22.85
N TYR A 75 -6.41 2.91 -22.20
CA TYR A 75 -6.47 3.01 -20.74
C TYR A 75 -6.16 1.69 -20.03
N GLU A 76 -6.53 0.54 -20.62
CA GLU A 76 -6.15 -0.78 -20.12
C GLU A 76 -4.64 -0.99 -20.23
N ARG A 77 -4.02 -0.53 -21.31
CA ARG A 77 -2.56 -0.58 -21.50
C ARG A 77 -1.82 0.35 -20.55
N ALA A 78 -2.37 1.54 -20.31
CA ALA A 78 -1.86 2.49 -19.32
C ALA A 78 -1.87 1.89 -17.91
N SER A 79 -2.91 1.11 -17.60
CA SER A 79 -3.07 0.37 -16.35
C SER A 79 -1.88 -0.56 -16.06
N TRP A 80 -1.35 -1.25 -17.08
CA TRP A 80 -0.20 -2.13 -16.95
C TRP A 80 1.08 -1.34 -16.67
N CYS A 81 1.29 -0.24 -17.38
CA CYS A 81 2.43 0.64 -17.12
C CYS A 81 2.36 1.21 -15.69
N PHE A 82 1.19 1.65 -15.25
CA PHE A 82 0.97 2.11 -13.87
C PHE A 82 1.37 1.03 -12.86
N TYR A 83 0.87 -0.20 -13.02
CA TYR A 83 1.21 -1.33 -12.16
C TYR A 83 2.73 -1.54 -12.00
N TYR A 84 3.43 -1.68 -13.12
CA TYR A 84 4.87 -1.92 -13.11
C TYR A 84 5.67 -0.75 -12.55
N LEU A 85 5.25 0.49 -12.84
CA LEU A 85 5.85 1.68 -12.25
C LEU A 85 5.64 1.72 -10.73
N PHE A 86 4.46 1.34 -10.24
CA PHE A 86 4.18 1.31 -8.82
C PHE A 86 5.05 0.27 -8.13
N ILE A 87 5.13 -0.96 -8.65
CA ILE A 87 6.01 -2.00 -8.09
C ILE A 87 7.46 -1.55 -8.05
N SER A 88 7.89 -0.81 -9.06
CA SER A 88 9.25 -0.31 -9.17
C SER A 88 9.63 0.71 -8.09
N LEU A 89 8.66 1.27 -7.35
CA LEU A 89 8.93 2.07 -6.15
C LEU A 89 9.70 1.28 -5.08
N SER A 90 9.55 -0.04 -5.03
CA SER A 90 10.32 -0.90 -4.11
C SER A 90 11.84 -0.88 -4.34
N PHE A 91 12.28 -0.51 -5.55
CA PHE A 91 13.70 -0.39 -5.88
C PHE A 91 14.34 0.91 -5.37
N LEU A 92 13.53 1.90 -4.97
CA LEU A 92 14.04 3.12 -4.36
C LEU A 92 14.79 2.82 -3.05
N LYS A 93 15.71 3.71 -2.70
CA LYS A 93 16.59 3.55 -1.53
C LYS A 93 15.84 3.65 -0.20
N ASP A 94 14.79 4.45 -0.17
CA ASP A 94 14.01 4.74 1.02
C ASP A 94 12.52 4.89 0.69
N PRO A 95 11.62 4.77 1.69
CA PRO A 95 10.19 4.83 1.47
C PRO A 95 9.64 6.27 1.46
N SER A 96 10.44 7.28 1.10
CA SER A 96 9.98 8.69 1.05
C SER A 96 8.97 9.01 -0.04
N PHE A 97 8.61 8.03 -0.89
CA PHE A 97 7.57 8.16 -1.91
C PHE A 97 6.15 7.91 -1.34
N ILE A 98 6.06 7.32 -0.14
CA ILE A 98 4.80 6.87 0.47
C ILE A 98 3.74 7.99 0.50
N PRO A 99 4.02 9.24 0.94
CA PRO A 99 3.06 10.33 0.89
C PRO A 99 2.50 10.60 -0.52
N GLU A 100 3.38 10.58 -1.53
CA GLU A 100 3.06 10.92 -2.92
C GLU A 100 2.14 9.89 -3.60
N VAL A 101 2.08 8.67 -3.07
CA VAL A 101 1.31 7.55 -3.65
C VAL A 101 0.00 7.25 -2.91
N MET A 102 -0.28 7.92 -1.80
CA MET A 102 -1.53 7.71 -1.04
C MET A 102 -2.78 8.00 -1.87
N LYS A 103 -2.71 8.95 -2.80
CA LYS A 103 -3.80 9.32 -3.71
C LYS A 103 -4.24 8.21 -4.67
N TYR A 104 -3.44 7.15 -4.81
CA TYR A 104 -3.76 6.03 -5.70
C TYR A 104 -4.58 4.94 -5.01
N PHE A 105 -4.73 5.00 -3.68
CA PHE A 105 -5.63 4.13 -2.94
C PHE A 105 -7.04 4.70 -3.00
N LEU A 106 -7.78 4.31 -4.05
CA LEU A 106 -9.11 4.85 -4.30
C LEU A 106 -10.17 4.29 -3.33
N PRO A 107 -11.28 5.02 -3.13
CA PRO A 107 -12.42 4.54 -2.36
C PRO A 107 -12.97 3.20 -2.87
N SER A 108 -13.47 2.35 -1.97
CA SER A 108 -14.14 1.09 -2.32
C SER A 108 -15.57 0.99 -1.76
N GLY A 109 -16.37 0.08 -2.34
CA GLY A 109 -17.76 -0.14 -1.96
C GLY A 109 -18.70 1.02 -2.32
N LYS A 110 -19.64 1.38 -1.44
CA LYS A 110 -20.69 2.37 -1.76
C LYS A 110 -20.18 3.78 -2.06
N ASP A 111 -18.96 4.08 -1.61
CA ASP A 111 -18.29 5.36 -1.84
C ASP A 111 -17.24 5.25 -2.97
N SER A 112 -17.05 4.05 -3.54
CA SER A 112 -16.33 3.94 -4.81
C SER A 112 -17.10 4.79 -5.82
N GLY A 113 -16.38 5.55 -6.64
CA GLY A 113 -16.99 6.12 -7.83
C GLY A 113 -17.49 4.99 -8.76
N PRO A 114 -17.56 5.23 -10.08
CA PRO A 114 -17.87 4.17 -11.02
C PRO A 114 -16.82 3.02 -11.04
N TRP A 115 -15.72 3.14 -10.27
CA TRP A 115 -14.54 2.27 -10.29
C TRP A 115 -14.38 1.61 -8.93
N GLU A 116 -14.48 0.29 -8.90
CA GLU A 116 -13.91 -0.51 -7.82
C GLU A 116 -12.54 -0.99 -8.31
N MET A 117 -11.46 -0.39 -7.78
CA MET A 117 -10.10 -0.89 -7.97
C MET A 117 -9.80 -2.12 -7.12
N GLU A 118 -10.78 -2.62 -6.37
CA GLU A 118 -10.64 -3.84 -5.59
C GLU A 118 -10.09 -4.96 -6.51
N ASP A 119 -9.09 -5.66 -5.96
CA ASP A 119 -8.44 -6.86 -6.52
C ASP A 119 -7.37 -6.72 -7.62
N MET A 120 -7.31 -5.64 -8.44
CA MET A 120 -6.35 -5.66 -9.56
C MET A 120 -4.89 -5.36 -9.15
N TRP A 121 -4.66 -4.28 -8.39
CA TRP A 121 -3.31 -3.87 -7.95
C TRP A 121 -3.20 -3.59 -6.45
N THR A 122 -4.34 -3.55 -5.80
CA THR A 122 -4.56 -3.03 -4.45
C THR A 122 -3.70 -3.72 -3.40
N GLU A 123 -3.65 -5.05 -3.44
CA GLU A 123 -2.77 -5.86 -2.58
C GLU A 123 -1.29 -5.60 -2.89
N SER A 124 -0.90 -5.62 -4.18
CA SER A 124 0.48 -5.32 -4.59
C SER A 124 0.93 -3.93 -4.15
N MET A 125 0.09 -2.90 -4.32
CA MET A 125 0.37 -1.53 -3.90
C MET A 125 0.54 -1.43 -2.37
N LEU A 126 -0.33 -2.08 -1.60
CA LEU A 126 -0.19 -2.18 -0.14
C LEU A 126 1.12 -2.85 0.25
N HIS A 127 1.49 -3.97 -0.38
CA HIS A 127 2.76 -4.66 -0.13
C HIS A 127 3.96 -3.78 -0.45
N ILE A 128 3.89 -3.00 -1.53
CA ILE A 128 4.94 -2.06 -1.90
C ILE A 128 5.03 -0.93 -0.88
N VAL A 129 3.93 -0.39 -0.34
CA VAL A 129 4.00 0.65 0.70
C VAL A 129 4.48 0.09 2.05
N THR A 130 4.14 -1.15 2.36
CA THR A 130 4.39 -1.79 3.67
C THR A 130 5.59 -2.74 3.69
N ASN A 131 6.50 -2.64 2.72
CA ASN A 131 7.60 -3.59 2.53
C ASN A 131 8.67 -3.51 3.65
N TYR A 132 8.39 -4.18 4.78
CA TYR A 132 9.30 -4.25 5.92
C TYR A 132 10.62 -4.95 5.56
N ARG A 133 10.60 -5.95 4.66
CA ARG A 133 11.84 -6.63 4.23
C ARG A 133 12.81 -5.68 3.54
N ARG A 134 12.29 -4.67 2.84
CA ARG A 134 13.09 -3.70 2.09
C ARG A 134 13.55 -2.52 2.95
N TRP A 135 12.65 -1.91 3.72
CA TRP A 135 12.95 -0.67 4.45
C TRP A 135 12.94 -0.80 5.99
N GLY A 136 12.69 -1.99 6.52
CA GLY A 136 12.56 -2.23 7.95
C GLY A 136 11.47 -1.35 8.57
N ALA A 137 11.66 -0.96 9.83
CA ALA A 137 10.72 -0.11 10.56
C ALA A 137 10.56 1.31 9.99
N ILE A 138 11.44 1.77 9.09
CA ILE A 138 11.43 3.15 8.59
C ILE A 138 10.12 3.48 7.85
N TYR A 139 9.55 2.53 7.09
CA TYR A 139 8.30 2.81 6.36
C TYR A 139 7.14 3.12 7.32
N ILE A 140 7.15 2.61 8.56
CA ILE A 140 6.07 2.79 9.54
C ILE A 140 5.90 4.28 9.86
N GLN A 141 6.99 5.02 10.02
CA GLN A 141 6.94 6.47 10.23
C GLN A 141 6.36 7.19 9.01
N TRP A 142 6.74 6.78 7.81
CA TRP A 142 6.22 7.34 6.56
C TRP A 142 4.74 7.03 6.35
N ALA A 143 4.30 5.80 6.59
CA ALA A 143 2.90 5.41 6.47
C ALA A 143 2.03 6.11 7.52
N MET A 144 2.46 6.13 8.78
CA MET A 144 1.71 6.75 9.88
C MET A 144 1.41 8.23 9.64
N ARG A 145 2.41 9.02 9.19
CA ARG A 145 2.18 10.44 8.86
C ARG A 145 1.28 10.63 7.65
N SER A 146 1.26 9.67 6.72
CA SER A 146 0.59 9.79 5.43
C SER A 146 -0.84 9.27 5.43
N LEU A 147 -1.32 8.63 6.51
CA LEU A 147 -2.68 8.10 6.59
C LEU A 147 -3.78 9.14 6.27
N HIS A 148 -3.52 10.42 6.58
CA HIS A 148 -4.47 11.51 6.32
C HIS A 148 -4.52 11.96 4.85
N LEU A 149 -3.58 11.49 4.02
CA LEU A 149 -3.51 11.81 2.59
C LEU A 149 -4.31 10.82 1.73
N LEU A 150 -4.85 9.76 2.34
CA LEU A 150 -5.77 8.85 1.66
C LEU A 150 -7.07 9.55 1.32
N ASP A 151 -7.67 9.18 0.18
CA ASP A 151 -8.94 9.73 -0.26
C ASP A 151 -10.08 9.43 0.72
N PHE A 152 -11.07 10.32 0.74
CA PHE A 152 -12.30 10.09 1.48
C PHE A 152 -13.02 8.86 0.92
N GLY A 153 -13.13 7.81 1.72
CA GLY A 153 -13.70 6.52 1.30
C GLY A 153 -12.67 5.40 1.12
N ALA A 154 -11.36 5.69 1.18
CA ALA A 154 -10.28 4.70 1.22
C ALA A 154 -9.99 4.18 2.65
N ASP A 155 -11.04 4.08 3.47
CA ASP A 155 -10.95 3.61 4.86
C ASP A 155 -10.45 2.16 4.96
N TRP A 156 -10.60 1.37 3.89
CA TRP A 156 -10.06 0.01 3.77
C TRP A 156 -8.52 0.04 3.74
N ALA A 157 -7.91 0.92 2.92
CA ALA A 157 -6.47 1.05 2.80
C ALA A 157 -5.84 1.55 4.10
N ALA A 158 -6.50 2.53 4.74
CA ALA A 158 -6.07 3.05 6.03
C ALA A 158 -6.05 1.96 7.11
N GLU A 159 -7.04 1.06 7.09
CA GLU A 159 -7.14 -0.08 8.00
C GLU A 159 -6.02 -1.08 7.73
N ASP A 160 -5.78 -1.48 6.48
CA ASP A 160 -4.74 -2.45 6.11
C ASP A 160 -3.32 -1.94 6.35
N LEU A 161 -3.06 -0.66 6.07
CA LEU A 161 -1.79 -0.01 6.42
C LEU A 161 -1.58 -0.04 7.94
N MET A 162 -2.61 0.29 8.73
CA MET A 162 -2.50 0.27 10.18
C MET A 162 -2.29 -1.14 10.73
N VAL A 163 -3.01 -2.14 10.20
CA VAL A 163 -2.81 -3.55 10.53
C VAL A 163 -1.39 -4.00 10.18
N SER A 164 -0.87 -3.63 9.02
CA SER A 164 0.49 -3.97 8.59
C SER A 164 1.55 -3.37 9.50
N MET A 165 1.41 -2.09 9.89
CA MET A 165 2.33 -1.44 10.83
C MET A 165 2.33 -2.11 12.21
N ILE A 166 1.15 -2.47 12.71
CA ILE A 166 1.00 -3.23 13.98
C ILE A 166 1.66 -4.60 13.82
N PHE A 167 1.27 -5.36 12.80
CA PHE A 167 1.80 -6.71 12.57
C PHE A 167 3.31 -6.71 12.47
N HIS A 168 3.90 -5.87 11.62
CA HIS A 168 5.35 -5.78 11.47
C HIS A 168 6.05 -5.31 12.76
N THR A 169 5.44 -4.45 13.58
CA THR A 169 6.04 -4.10 14.87
C THR A 169 6.15 -5.32 15.79
N PHE A 170 5.07 -6.08 15.97
CA PHE A 170 5.03 -7.15 16.98
C PHE A 170 5.58 -8.48 16.48
N TYR A 171 5.49 -8.76 15.16
CA TYR A 171 6.00 -9.99 14.55
C TYR A 171 7.53 -10.07 14.59
N TYR A 172 8.22 -8.93 14.49
CA TYR A 172 9.68 -8.86 14.46
C TYR A 172 10.31 -8.60 15.84
N ILE A 173 9.54 -8.68 16.95
CA ILE A 173 10.09 -8.58 18.31
C ILE A 173 10.93 -9.82 18.62
N THR A 174 12.19 -9.58 19.02
CA THR A 174 13.12 -10.61 19.49
C THR A 174 13.04 -10.72 21.03
N PRO A 175 12.87 -11.93 21.62
CA PRO A 175 12.69 -12.09 23.07
C PRO A 175 13.87 -11.61 23.95
N ASN A 176 15.04 -11.41 23.37
CA ASN A 176 16.29 -11.14 24.08
C ASN A 176 16.71 -9.66 24.05
N GLU A 177 15.92 -8.80 23.41
CA GLU A 177 16.20 -7.37 23.28
C GLU A 177 15.03 -6.57 23.86
N PHE A 178 15.31 -5.36 24.36
CA PHE A 178 14.23 -4.47 24.75
C PHE A 178 13.41 -4.15 23.49
N PRO A 179 12.08 -4.37 23.51
CA PRO A 179 11.29 -4.30 22.28
C PRO A 179 11.30 -2.88 21.75
N ASP A 180 11.83 -2.68 20.54
CA ASP A 180 11.50 -1.50 19.76
C ASP A 180 10.02 -1.62 19.34
N LEU A 181 9.28 -0.52 19.48
CA LEU A 181 7.87 -0.46 19.14
C LEU A 181 7.65 0.61 18.08
N PRO A 182 8.11 0.41 16.82
CA PRO A 182 8.06 1.43 15.78
C PRO A 182 6.68 2.06 15.57
N VAL A 183 5.61 1.26 15.59
CA VAL A 183 4.24 1.81 15.45
C VAL A 183 3.86 2.74 16.59
N VAL A 184 4.30 2.45 17.83
CA VAL A 184 4.06 3.29 19.00
C VAL A 184 4.88 4.57 18.89
N ASN A 185 6.16 4.45 18.52
CA ASN A 185 7.05 5.58 18.31
C ASN A 185 6.55 6.52 17.20
N ALA A 186 5.83 5.99 16.21
CA ALA A 186 5.26 6.75 15.12
C ALA A 186 3.92 7.43 15.45
N LEU A 187 3.19 7.03 16.50
CA LEU A 187 1.86 7.57 16.83
C LEU A 187 1.78 9.11 16.86
N PRO A 188 2.76 9.86 17.39
CA PRO A 188 2.74 11.33 17.35
C PRO A 188 2.74 11.95 15.94
N LEU A 189 3.17 11.19 14.93
CA LEU A 189 3.23 11.64 13.53
C LEU A 189 1.88 11.53 12.82
N GLY A 190 0.96 10.69 13.33
CA GLY A 190 -0.34 10.46 12.72
C GLY A 190 -1.40 11.45 13.21
N ASN A 191 -2.44 11.67 12.41
CA ASN A 191 -3.60 12.43 12.86
C ASN A 191 -4.33 11.65 13.98
N ARG A 192 -4.37 12.22 15.19
CA ARG A 192 -4.88 11.55 16.41
C ARG A 192 -6.25 10.92 16.23
N ASP A 193 -7.20 11.68 15.70
CA ASP A 193 -8.59 11.25 15.60
C ASP A 193 -8.76 10.17 14.54
N LEU A 194 -8.04 10.29 13.42
CA LEU A 194 -7.97 9.25 12.40
C LEU A 194 -7.40 7.95 12.97
N VAL A 195 -6.21 7.99 13.56
CA VAL A 195 -5.55 6.80 14.12
C VAL A 195 -6.41 6.15 15.21
N LYS A 196 -7.02 6.97 16.08
CA LYS A 196 -7.95 6.49 17.12
C LYS A 196 -9.19 5.81 16.52
N ARG A 197 -9.76 6.38 15.46
CA ARG A 197 -10.91 5.80 14.75
C ARG A 197 -10.54 4.45 14.12
N LEU A 198 -9.41 4.38 13.42
CA LEU A 198 -8.90 3.16 12.78
C LEU A 198 -8.66 2.06 13.82
N LEU A 199 -7.95 2.36 14.90
CA LEU A 199 -7.69 1.39 15.98
C LEU A 199 -8.97 0.84 16.59
N LYS A 200 -9.96 1.70 16.86
CA LYS A 200 -11.28 1.26 17.37
C LYS A 200 -12.02 0.38 16.37
N LYS A 201 -11.95 0.70 15.08
CA LYS A 201 -12.55 -0.09 13.99
C LYS A 201 -11.92 -1.48 13.93
N ILE A 202 -10.58 -1.56 13.89
CA ILE A 202 -9.82 -2.81 13.90
C ILE A 202 -10.18 -3.66 15.12
N ILE A 203 -10.16 -3.07 16.33
CA ILE A 203 -10.50 -3.78 17.57
C ILE A 203 -11.92 -4.34 17.50
N LYS A 204 -12.89 -3.56 17.03
CA LYS A 204 -14.29 -4.00 16.87
C LYS A 204 -14.38 -5.16 15.88
N HIS A 205 -13.75 -5.04 14.72
CA HIS A 205 -13.76 -6.08 13.70
C HIS A 205 -13.12 -7.39 14.21
N ARG A 206 -11.94 -7.32 14.85
CA ARG A 206 -11.28 -8.51 15.42
C ARG A 206 -12.05 -9.13 16.60
N LYS A 207 -12.75 -8.33 17.41
CA LYS A 207 -13.68 -8.84 18.44
C LYS A 207 -14.84 -9.61 17.84
N ASN A 208 -15.41 -9.14 16.73
CA ASN A 208 -16.47 -9.87 16.02
C ASN A 208 -15.95 -11.21 15.48
N CYS A 209 -14.78 -11.23 14.83
CA CYS A 209 -14.16 -12.49 14.37
C CYS A 209 -13.95 -13.48 15.53
N LEU A 210 -13.55 -13.01 16.71
CA LEU A 210 -13.35 -13.84 17.90
C LEU A 210 -14.66 -14.47 18.41
N LEU A 211 -15.78 -13.76 18.29
CA LEU A 211 -17.11 -14.27 18.63
C LEU A 211 -17.59 -15.31 17.61
N GLU A 212 -17.34 -15.08 16.32
CA GLU A 212 -17.71 -15.99 15.22
C GLU A 212 -16.93 -17.30 15.26
N HIS A 213 -15.65 -17.27 15.67
CA HIS A 213 -14.75 -18.43 15.71
C HIS A 213 -14.50 -18.93 17.15
N LYS A 214 -15.48 -18.73 18.05
CA LYS A 214 -15.34 -19.06 19.47
C LYS A 214 -15.14 -20.56 19.72
N ASP A 215 -15.69 -21.40 18.85
CA ASP A 215 -15.61 -22.86 18.98
C ASP A 215 -14.26 -23.41 18.50
N ASP A 216 -13.61 -22.76 17.52
CA ASP A 216 -12.29 -23.13 17.00
C ASP A 216 -11.16 -22.87 18.01
N LEU A 217 -11.37 -21.95 18.95
CA LEU A 217 -10.42 -21.61 20.02
C LEU A 217 -10.24 -22.72 21.08
N GLN A 218 -11.12 -23.73 21.10
CA GLN A 218 -11.03 -24.87 22.03
C GLN A 218 -10.19 -26.02 21.47
N ALA A 219 -9.97 -26.06 20.15
CA ALA A 219 -9.00 -26.94 19.53
C ALA A 219 -7.60 -26.31 19.71
N ASN A 220 -6.59 -27.12 20.03
CA ASN A 220 -5.21 -26.73 20.39
C ASN A 220 -4.42 -26.14 19.18
N ILE A 221 -5.00 -25.18 18.48
CA ILE A 221 -4.49 -24.55 17.26
C ILE A 221 -3.66 -23.33 17.66
N SER A 222 -2.60 -23.05 16.89
CA SER A 222 -1.79 -21.83 16.98
C SER A 222 -2.66 -20.59 17.19
N VAL A 223 -2.21 -19.66 18.05
CA VAL A 223 -2.95 -18.42 18.34
C VAL A 223 -3.28 -17.71 17.02
N PRO A 224 -4.57 -17.60 16.64
CA PRO A 224 -4.92 -17.11 15.32
C PRO A 224 -4.51 -15.65 15.15
N LEU A 225 -4.16 -15.27 13.91
CA LEU A 225 -3.63 -13.94 13.60
C LEU A 225 -4.55 -12.82 14.12
N TRP A 226 -5.87 -12.98 13.97
CA TRP A 226 -6.85 -11.99 14.44
C TRP A 226 -6.82 -11.77 15.96
N ARG A 227 -6.44 -12.80 16.75
CA ARG A 227 -6.29 -12.68 18.21
C ARG A 227 -5.02 -11.93 18.57
N GLN A 228 -3.93 -12.18 17.84
CA GLN A 228 -2.67 -11.45 18.02
C GLN A 228 -2.86 -9.97 17.64
N THR A 229 -3.46 -9.70 16.49
CA THR A 229 -3.78 -8.34 16.03
C THR A 229 -4.68 -7.60 17.01
N LEU A 230 -5.67 -8.28 17.63
CA LEU A 230 -6.54 -7.66 18.64
C LEU A 230 -5.73 -7.13 19.84
N VAL A 231 -4.91 -7.98 20.47
CA VAL A 231 -4.12 -7.59 21.66
C VAL A 231 -3.15 -6.46 21.31
N CYS A 232 -2.49 -6.57 20.15
CA CYS A 232 -1.55 -5.55 19.69
C CYS A 232 -2.26 -4.22 19.41
N ALA A 233 -3.43 -4.23 18.76
CA ALA A 233 -4.21 -3.03 18.50
C ALA A 233 -4.74 -2.38 19.79
N GLU A 234 -5.20 -3.17 20.77
CA GLU A 234 -5.60 -2.66 22.09
C GLU A 234 -4.43 -2.00 22.82
N TYR A 235 -3.23 -2.62 22.75
CA TYR A 235 -2.02 -2.03 23.31
C TYR A 235 -1.66 -0.70 22.65
N VAL A 236 -1.63 -0.65 21.31
CA VAL A 236 -1.31 0.57 20.55
C VAL A 236 -2.33 1.67 20.82
N LEU A 237 -3.62 1.34 20.93
CA LEU A 237 -4.65 2.29 21.35
C LEU A 237 -4.40 2.81 22.76
N GLY A 238 -4.01 1.94 23.70
CA GLY A 238 -3.61 2.35 25.04
C GLY A 238 -2.48 3.38 25.01
N GLN A 239 -1.43 3.12 24.23
CA GLN A 239 -0.31 4.05 24.06
C GLN A 239 -0.75 5.39 23.46
N LEU A 240 -1.62 5.38 22.44
CA LEU A 240 -2.16 6.61 21.85
C LEU A 240 -2.91 7.46 22.88
N LEU A 241 -3.70 6.83 23.76
CA LEU A 241 -4.48 7.53 24.78
C LEU A 241 -3.61 8.14 25.89
N LEU A 242 -2.41 7.60 26.12
CA LEU A 242 -1.43 8.16 27.07
C LEU A 242 -0.68 9.36 26.50
N LEU A 243 -0.65 9.54 25.18
CA LEU A 243 -0.03 10.72 24.56
C LEU A 243 -0.81 11.99 24.91
N PRO A 244 -0.13 13.07 25.35
CA PRO A 244 -0.76 14.38 25.56
C PRO A 244 -1.39 14.88 24.26
N GLU A 245 -2.54 15.57 24.35
CA GLU A 245 -3.22 16.12 23.17
C GLU A 245 -2.33 17.11 22.39
N GLU A 246 -1.45 17.83 23.07
CA GLU A 246 -0.52 18.81 22.50
C GLU A 246 0.60 18.20 21.64
N VAL A 247 0.97 16.94 21.88
CA VAL A 247 2.09 16.27 21.18
C VAL A 247 1.69 15.78 19.78
N VAL A 248 0.39 15.61 19.51
CA VAL A 248 -0.12 15.03 18.25
C VAL A 248 -0.47 16.11 17.21
N GLY A 249 -0.17 17.38 17.49
CA GLY A 249 -0.35 18.51 16.56
C GLY A 249 0.92 18.95 15.81
N ILE A 250 2.09 18.37 16.12
CA ILE A 250 3.38 18.85 15.60
C ILE A 250 3.74 18.23 14.24
N GLY A 251 3.15 17.10 13.86
CA GLY A 251 3.36 16.46 12.56
C GLY A 251 2.74 17.17 11.35
N HIS A 252 2.06 18.30 11.57
CA HIS A 252 1.39 19.11 10.53
C HIS A 252 2.22 20.31 10.03
N ARG A 253 3.54 20.31 10.24
CA ARG A 253 4.44 21.36 9.70
C ARG A 253 5.33 20.84 8.59
#